data_AF-A0A1J5Q7E3-F1
#
_entry.id   AF-A0A1J5Q7E3-F1
#
_cell.length_a   1.000
_cell.length_b   1.000
_cell.length_c   1.000
_cell.angle_alpha   90.00
_cell.angle_beta   90.00
_cell.angle_gamma   90.00
#
_symmetry.space_group_name_H-M   'P 1'
#
loop_
_entity.id
_entity.type
_entity.pdbx_description
1 polymer ?
#
loop_
_entity_poly.entity_id
_entity_poly.type
_entity_poly.pdbx_seq_one_letter_code
_entity_poly.pdbx_strand_id
1 'polypeptide(L)'
;MDTRRALSFLLRSRHLNTDQSQEARQILRDIDSLDSHTAFLFDKINFLMDATVGFININQNKVIKIFSVASVAMLPPTLIASIYGMNFKAMPELDWSFGYPLALGLMAVTVIAPFWYFRKKGWLD
;
A
#
# COMPACT_ATOMS: atom_id res chain seq x y z
N MET A 1 -13.34 -15.86 29.67
CA MET A 1 -13.10 -17.32 29.64
C MET A 1 -13.23 -17.96 31.02
N ASP A 2 -12.59 -17.42 32.07
CA ASP A 2 -12.62 -18.04 33.41
C ASP A 2 -13.98 -17.96 34.12
N THR A 3 -14.74 -16.88 33.91
CA THR A 3 -16.08 -16.69 34.49
C THR A 3 -17.13 -17.67 33.93
N ARG A 4 -17.10 -17.92 32.61
CA ARG A 4 -17.94 -18.93 31.95
C ARG A 4 -17.66 -20.34 32.49
N ARG A 5 -16.38 -20.69 32.63
CA ARG A 5 -15.96 -21.97 33.22
C ARG A 5 -16.42 -22.09 34.67
N ALA A 6 -16.24 -21.05 35.49
CA ALA A 6 -16.70 -21.03 36.87
C ALA A 6 -18.23 -21.19 37.01
N LEU A 7 -19.02 -20.48 36.20
CA LEU A 7 -20.49 -20.60 36.17
C LEU A 7 -20.96 -21.97 35.69
N SER A 8 -20.32 -22.53 34.66
CA SER A 8 -20.62 -23.89 34.18
C SER A 8 -20.30 -24.97 35.22
N PHE A 9 -19.26 -24.76 36.03
CA PHE A 9 -18.89 -25.64 37.13
C PHE A 9 -19.90 -25.58 38.28
N LEU A 10 -20.36 -24.37 38.63
CA LEU A 10 -21.42 -24.16 39.64
C LEU A 10 -22.75 -24.80 39.24
N LEU A 11 -23.14 -24.69 37.97
CA LEU A 11 -24.33 -25.39 37.45
C LEU A 11 -24.19 -26.92 37.48
N ARG A 12 -22.96 -27.44 37.34
CA ARG A 12 -22.69 -28.88 37.33
C ARG A 12 -22.56 -29.47 38.74
N SER A 13 -22.20 -28.69 39.76
CA SER A 13 -21.94 -29.20 41.12
C SER A 13 -23.19 -29.47 41.98
N ARG A 14 -24.40 -29.38 41.40
CA ARG A 14 -25.69 -29.82 41.98
C ARG A 14 -26.14 -29.12 43.28
N HIS A 15 -25.48 -28.04 43.70
CA HIS A 15 -25.82 -27.29 44.93
C HIS A 15 -26.80 -26.11 44.73
N LEU A 16 -27.30 -25.88 43.51
CA LEU A 16 -28.15 -24.73 43.18
C LEU A 16 -29.63 -25.11 43.18
N ASN A 17 -30.46 -24.24 43.75
CA ASN A 17 -31.91 -24.31 43.66
C ASN A 17 -32.40 -24.11 42.20
N THR A 18 -33.65 -24.47 41.92
CA THR A 18 -34.22 -24.40 40.56
C THR A 18 -34.14 -22.99 39.95
N ASP A 19 -34.47 -21.94 40.72
CA ASP A 19 -34.37 -20.53 40.29
C ASP A 19 -32.93 -20.09 40.03
N GLN A 20 -32.01 -20.42 40.94
CA GLN A 20 -30.58 -20.10 40.82
C GLN A 20 -29.94 -20.77 39.60
N SER A 21 -30.36 -22.00 39.30
CA SER A 21 -29.94 -22.72 38.10
C SER A 21 -30.49 -22.07 36.82
N GLN A 22 -31.64 -21.41 36.89
CA GLN A 22 -32.26 -20.71 35.77
C GLN A 22 -31.58 -19.37 35.50
N GLU A 23 -31.26 -18.62 36.55
CA GLU A 23 -30.49 -17.36 36.51
C GLU A 23 -29.06 -17.59 35.99
N ALA A 24 -28.34 -18.59 36.50
CA ALA A 24 -27.01 -18.92 36.00
C ALA A 24 -27.01 -19.32 34.51
N ARG A 25 -28.08 -19.98 34.02
CA ARG A 25 -28.25 -20.28 32.59
C ARG A 25 -28.52 -19.03 31.76
N GLN A 26 -29.22 -18.04 32.31
CA GLN A 26 -29.44 -16.76 31.63
C GLN A 26 -28.13 -15.97 31.52
N ILE A 27 -27.38 -15.85 32.61
CA ILE A 27 -26.05 -15.21 32.61
C ILE A 27 -25.10 -15.89 31.63
N LEU A 28 -25.11 -17.23 31.54
CA LEU A 28 -24.28 -17.93 30.56
C LEU A 28 -24.67 -17.61 29.11
N ARG A 29 -25.97 -17.48 28.80
CA ARG A 29 -26.43 -17.07 27.46
C ARG A 29 -26.02 -15.64 27.14
N ASP A 30 -26.09 -14.75 28.12
CA ASP A 30 -25.67 -13.35 27.96
C ASP A 30 -24.15 -13.25 27.76
N ILE A 31 -23.36 -14.06 28.48
CA ILE A 31 -21.92 -14.16 28.25
C ILE A 31 -21.62 -14.69 26.85
N ASP A 32 -22.33 -15.73 26.38
CA ASP A 32 -22.13 -16.28 25.04
C ASP A 32 -22.50 -15.26 23.94
N SER A 33 -23.56 -14.47 24.13
CA SER A 33 -23.91 -13.42 23.18
C SER A 33 -22.85 -12.30 23.15
N LEU A 34 -22.35 -11.88 24.32
CA LEU A 34 -21.27 -10.89 24.40
C LEU A 34 -19.97 -11.41 23.77
N ASP A 35 -19.61 -12.67 23.97
CA ASP A 35 -18.40 -13.29 23.39
C ASP A 35 -18.52 -13.37 21.86
N SER A 36 -19.71 -13.68 21.34
CA SER A 36 -19.96 -13.63 19.89
C SER A 36 -19.89 -12.21 19.33
N HIS A 37 -20.38 -11.22 20.07
CA HIS A 37 -20.31 -9.81 19.69
C HIS A 37 -18.87 -9.28 19.70
N THR A 38 -18.06 -9.63 20.70
CA THR A 38 -16.65 -9.24 20.75
C THR A 38 -15.88 -9.88 19.61
N ALA A 39 -16.07 -11.17 19.34
CA ALA A 39 -15.47 -11.85 18.18
C ALA A 39 -15.81 -11.14 16.86
N PHE A 40 -17.08 -10.81 16.66
CA PHE A 40 -17.53 -10.06 15.47
C PHE A 40 -16.88 -8.67 15.36
N LEU A 41 -16.74 -7.94 16.47
CA LEU A 41 -16.07 -6.65 16.48
C LEU A 41 -14.57 -6.78 16.16
N PHE A 42 -13.90 -7.81 16.68
CA PHE A 42 -12.50 -8.08 16.36
C PHE A 42 -12.31 -8.40 14.87
N ASP A 43 -13.17 -9.23 14.28
CA ASP A 43 -13.13 -9.52 12.85
C ASP A 43 -13.31 -8.24 12.01
N LYS A 44 -14.21 -7.35 12.43
CA LYS A 44 -14.44 -6.07 11.75
C LYS A 44 -13.25 -5.12 11.89
N ILE A 45 -12.60 -5.08 13.06
CA ILE A 45 -11.36 -4.31 13.27
C ILE A 45 -10.25 -4.85 12.38
N ASN A 46 -10.07 -6.17 12.31
CA ASN A 46 -9.07 -6.79 11.44
C ASN A 46 -9.35 -6.47 9.97
N PHE A 47 -10.59 -6.59 9.52
CA PHE A 47 -10.98 -6.22 8.15
C PHE A 47 -10.69 -4.74 7.84
N LEU A 48 -11.00 -3.83 8.77
CA LEU A 48 -10.71 -2.40 8.59
C LEU A 48 -9.21 -2.11 8.61
N MET A 49 -8.45 -2.80 9.46
CA MET A 49 -7.00 -2.72 9.49
C MET A 49 -6.40 -3.18 8.16
N ASP A 50 -6.81 -4.34 7.65
CA ASP A 50 -6.36 -4.88 6.37
C ASP A 50 -6.73 -3.95 5.21
N ALA A 51 -7.96 -3.41 5.20
CA ALA A 51 -8.37 -2.41 4.22
C ALA A 51 -7.52 -1.14 4.31
N THR A 52 -7.22 -0.66 5.51
CA THR A 52 -6.39 0.54 5.74
C THR A 52 -4.96 0.30 5.27
N VAL A 53 -4.35 -0.85 5.58
CA VAL A 53 -3.03 -1.23 5.07
C VAL A 53 -3.06 -1.34 3.54
N GLY A 54 -4.13 -1.90 2.97
CA GLY A 54 -4.37 -1.92 1.53
C GLY A 54 -4.37 -0.52 0.91
N PHE A 55 -5.12 0.42 1.49
CA PHE A 55 -5.14 1.82 1.06
C PHE A 55 -3.77 2.49 1.19
N ILE A 56 -3.03 2.25 2.27
CA ILE A 56 -1.66 2.76 2.45
C ILE A 56 -0.76 2.23 1.34
N ASN A 57 -0.84 0.93 1.03
CA ASN A 57 -0.03 0.30 -0.03
C ASN A 57 -0.38 0.88 -1.42
N ILE A 58 -1.67 1.10 -1.72
CA ILE A 58 -2.09 1.76 -2.97
C ILE A 58 -1.49 3.17 -3.07
N ASN A 59 -1.56 3.95 -1.99
CA ASN A 59 -0.98 5.29 -1.96
C ASN A 59 0.54 5.28 -2.10
N GLN A 60 1.24 4.37 -1.39
CA GLN A 60 2.69 4.19 -1.54
C GLN A 60 3.07 3.79 -2.96
N ASN A 61 2.33 2.88 -3.59
CA ASN A 61 2.56 2.49 -4.97
C ASN A 61 2.34 3.65 -5.94
N LYS A 62 1.36 4.54 -5.71
CA LYS A 62 1.21 5.78 -6.50
C LYS A 62 2.43 6.68 -6.37
N VAL A 63 2.97 6.83 -5.16
CA VAL A 63 4.18 7.63 -4.91
C VAL A 63 5.41 7.02 -5.57
N ILE A 64 5.71 5.74 -5.35
CA ILE A 64 6.84 5.03 -5.94
C ILE A 64 6.78 5.10 -7.47
N LYS A 65 5.58 4.92 -8.03
CA LYS A 65 5.32 5.04 -9.46
C LYS A 65 5.77 6.41 -9.98
N ILE A 66 5.33 7.51 -9.35
CA ILE A 66 5.71 8.88 -9.75
C ILE A 66 7.24 9.08 -9.68
N PHE A 67 7.90 8.64 -8.60
CA PHE A 67 9.34 8.75 -8.46
C PHE A 67 10.09 7.95 -9.53
N SER A 68 9.66 6.72 -9.79
CA SER A 68 10.25 5.86 -10.84
C SER A 68 10.13 6.51 -12.22
N VAL A 69 8.97 7.08 -12.54
CA VAL A 69 8.75 7.86 -13.77
C VAL A 69 9.74 9.02 -13.87
N ALA A 70 9.85 9.83 -12.80
CA ALA A 70 10.74 10.99 -12.78
C ALA A 70 12.20 10.56 -12.96
N SER A 71 12.65 9.50 -12.28
CA SER A 71 14.01 8.96 -12.43
C SER A 71 14.27 8.50 -13.87
N VAL A 72 13.38 7.68 -14.45
CA VAL A 72 13.54 7.19 -15.83
C VAL A 72 13.54 8.34 -16.83
N ALA A 73 12.77 9.41 -16.61
CA ALA A 73 12.78 10.60 -17.46
C ALA A 73 14.09 11.40 -17.34
N MET A 74 14.76 11.36 -16.19
CA MET A 74 16.03 12.06 -15.96
C MET A 74 17.26 11.29 -16.46
N LEU A 75 17.19 9.95 -16.59
CA LEU A 75 18.33 9.12 -17.01
C LEU A 75 18.86 9.43 -18.43
N PRO A 76 18.05 9.55 -19.50
CA PRO A 76 18.59 9.83 -20.83
C PRO A 76 19.21 11.24 -20.96
N PRO A 77 18.58 12.33 -20.47
CA PRO A 77 19.22 13.65 -20.49
C PRO A 77 20.53 13.69 -19.71
N THR A 78 20.60 13.02 -18.55
CA THR A 78 21.83 12.97 -17.75
C THR A 78 22.94 12.18 -18.44
N LEU A 79 22.62 11.07 -19.12
CA LEU A 79 23.60 10.33 -19.94
C LEU A 79 24.12 11.19 -21.10
N ILE A 80 23.24 11.88 -21.82
CA ILE A 80 23.64 12.77 -22.92
C ILE A 80 24.52 13.91 -22.38
N ALA A 81 24.09 14.58 -21.30
CA ALA A 81 24.87 15.64 -20.65
C ALA A 81 26.23 15.14 -20.16
N SER A 82 26.31 13.92 -19.62
CA SER A 82 27.57 13.30 -19.21
C SER A 82 28.48 13.03 -20.40
N ILE A 83 27.97 12.52 -21.52
CA ILE A 83 28.75 12.24 -22.74
C ILE A 83 29.32 13.55 -23.32
N TYR A 84 28.50 14.60 -23.43
CA TYR A 84 28.94 15.91 -23.91
C TYR A 84 29.81 16.68 -22.90
N GLY A 85 29.74 16.35 -21.61
CA GLY A 85 30.60 16.91 -20.56
C GLY A 85 32.01 16.29 -20.52
N MET A 86 32.24 15.16 -21.20
CA MET A 86 33.57 14.55 -21.31
C MET A 86 34.40 15.28 -22.38
N ASN A 87 35.59 15.75 -22.03
CA ASN A 87 36.52 16.47 -22.92
C ASN A 87 37.18 15.54 -23.98
N PHE A 88 36.41 14.83 -24.79
CA PHE A 88 36.97 14.06 -25.90
C PHE A 88 37.41 14.98 -27.05
N LYS A 89 38.70 14.92 -27.39
CA LYS A 89 39.37 15.72 -28.44
C LYS A 89 38.96 15.33 -29.87
N ALA A 90 38.27 14.20 -30.03
CA ALA A 90 37.73 13.70 -31.29
C ALA A 90 36.27 13.26 -31.05
N MET A 91 35.34 14.20 -31.07
CA MET A 91 33.91 13.92 -31.21
C MET A 91 33.54 14.15 -32.69
N PRO A 92 33.46 13.11 -33.53
CA PRO A 92 33.10 13.27 -34.96
C PRO A 92 31.68 13.85 -35.16
N GLU A 93 30.84 13.84 -34.12
CA GLU A 93 29.52 14.48 -34.10
C GLU A 93 29.59 16.01 -33.96
N LEU A 94 30.70 16.57 -33.47
CA LEU A 94 30.89 18.01 -33.26
C LEU A 94 31.37 18.74 -34.53
N ASP A 95 32.04 18.03 -35.44
CA ASP A 95 32.40 18.54 -36.78
C ASP A 95 31.17 18.70 -37.69
N TRP A 96 30.04 18.08 -37.33
CA TRP A 96 28.78 18.24 -38.03
C TRP A 96 28.01 19.43 -37.42
N SER A 97 27.75 20.46 -38.23
CA SER A 97 27.01 21.68 -37.80
C SER A 97 25.62 21.40 -37.17
N PHE A 98 25.05 20.21 -37.40
CA PHE A 98 23.78 19.76 -36.84
C PHE A 98 23.88 18.85 -35.62
N GLY A 99 25.06 18.37 -35.21
CA GLY A 99 25.21 17.43 -34.09
C GLY A 99 24.77 18.02 -32.74
N TYR A 100 25.15 19.26 -32.46
CA TYR A 100 24.76 19.97 -31.24
C TYR A 100 23.25 20.27 -31.15
N PRO A 101 22.60 20.81 -32.20
CA PRO A 101 21.13 20.92 -32.26
C PRO A 101 20.40 19.58 -32.13
N LEU A 102 20.92 18.51 -32.74
CA LEU A 102 20.29 17.18 -32.71
C LEU A 102 20.40 16.55 -31.32
N ALA A 103 21.51 16.73 -30.61
CA ALA A 103 21.67 16.32 -29.22
C ALA A 103 20.72 17.05 -28.26
N LEU A 104 20.54 18.36 -28.44
CA LEU A 104 19.53 19.14 -27.71
C LEU A 104 18.11 18.67 -28.04
N GLY A 105 17.84 18.34 -29.30
CA GLY A 105 16.59 17.73 -29.73
C GLY A 105 16.34 16.38 -29.06
N LEU A 106 17.36 15.50 -28.99
CA LEU A 106 17.28 14.21 -28.30
C LEU A 106 17.04 14.38 -26.80
N MET A 107 17.71 15.32 -26.13
CA MET A 107 17.45 15.64 -24.73
C MET A 107 16.00 16.08 -24.53
N ALA A 108 15.48 17.00 -25.36
CA ALA A 108 14.09 17.43 -25.29
C ALA A 108 13.10 16.26 -25.53
N VAL A 109 13.35 15.44 -26.55
CA VAL A 109 12.54 14.25 -26.86
C VAL A 109 12.52 13.28 -25.69
N THR A 110 13.64 13.06 -25.01
CA THR A 110 13.70 12.14 -23.87
C THR A 110 12.98 12.63 -22.62
N VAL A 111 12.75 13.94 -22.48
CA VAL A 111 11.88 14.50 -21.43
C VAL A 111 10.41 14.37 -21.83
N ILE A 112 10.10 14.60 -23.11
CA ILE A 112 8.73 14.59 -23.64
C ILE A 112 8.19 13.16 -23.83
N ALA A 113 9.04 12.19 -24.19
CA ALA A 113 8.63 10.82 -24.49
C ALA A 113 8.05 10.08 -23.28
N PRO A 114 8.65 10.11 -22.07
CA PRO A 114 8.04 9.59 -20.86
C PRO A 114 6.74 10.33 -20.55
N PHE A 115 6.72 11.66 -20.60
CA PHE A 115 5.52 12.46 -20.32
C PHE A 115 4.33 12.05 -21.22
N TRP A 116 4.58 11.88 -22.52
CA TRP A 116 3.55 11.46 -23.46
C TRP A 116 3.13 10.00 -23.26
N TYR A 117 4.09 9.11 -22.98
CA TYR A 117 3.83 7.70 -22.64
C TYR A 117 2.96 7.56 -21.39
N PHE A 118 3.26 8.31 -20.32
CA PHE A 118 2.50 8.28 -19.06
C PHE A 118 1.10 8.89 -19.21
N ARG A 119 0.97 9.95 -20.01
CA ARG A 119 -0.34 10.55 -20.35
C ARG A 119 -1.21 9.58 -21.16
N LYS A 120 -0.65 8.88 -22.16
CA LYS A 120 -1.40 7.91 -22.97
C LYS A 120 -1.83 6.68 -22.17
N LYS A 121 -1.05 6.31 -21.14
CA LYS A 121 -1.33 5.13 -20.32
C LYS A 121 -2.36 5.39 -19.20
N GLY A 122 -2.85 6.63 -19.05
CA GLY A 122 -3.85 6.99 -18.04
C GLY A 122 -3.31 6.90 -16.61
N TRP A 123 -2.00 7.08 -16.41
CA TRP A 123 -1.35 6.93 -15.10
C TRP A 123 -1.41 8.21 -14.24
N LEU A 124 -1.89 9.32 -14.80
CA LEU A 124 -1.94 10.65 -14.18
C LEU A 124 -3.32 11.05 -13.66
N ASP A 125 -4.32 10.17 -13.72
CA ASP A 125 -5.58 10.29 -12.96
C ASP A 125 -5.48 9.42 -11.67
#